data_AF-A0A946G0R9-F1
#
_entry.id   AF-A0A946G0R9-F1
#
_cell.length_a   1.000
_cell.length_b   1.000
_cell.length_c   1.000
_cell.angle_alpha   90.00
_cell.angle_beta   90.00
_cell.angle_gamma   90.00
#
_symmetry.space_group_name_H-M   'P 1'
#
loop_
_entity.id
_entity.type
_entity.pdbx_description
1 polymer ?
#
loop_
_entity_poly.entity_id
_entity_poly.type
_entity_poly.pdbx_seq_one_letter_code
_entity_poly.pdbx_strand_id
1 'polypeptide(L)'
;MMRKWVVAAVAAFWASFTLAQDLNYGEGEFVANFDIDSAHTTDGTNYKISASGEAGPYGRVWLSYEFTDKLGMGDAGEFTGFAWTQNGEEFATATLQGVYRRKGTIFEMYSLDMVSDGVVNIVSGEADFVAKTMTFKVSPLK
;
A
#
# COMPACT_ATOMS: atom_id res chain seq x y z
N MET A 1 38.39 2.35 35.90
CA MET A 1 37.11 1.59 35.79
C MET A 1 35.96 2.40 35.18
N MET A 2 35.84 3.70 35.47
CA MET A 2 34.71 4.57 35.05
C MET A 2 34.48 4.63 33.52
N ARG A 3 35.55 4.60 32.71
CA ARG A 3 35.47 4.66 31.24
C ARG A 3 34.74 3.46 30.59
N LYS A 4 34.76 2.27 31.20
CA LYS A 4 34.08 1.08 30.66
C LYS A 4 32.56 1.17 30.86
N TRP A 5 32.12 1.75 31.98
CA TRP A 5 30.71 1.96 32.29
C TRP A 5 30.09 3.07 31.45
N VAL A 6 30.84 4.14 31.15
CA VAL A 6 30.39 5.21 30.23
C VAL A 6 30.21 4.67 28.81
N VAL A 7 31.13 3.85 28.30
CA VAL A 7 30.99 3.23 26.96
C VAL A 7 29.79 2.29 26.91
N ALA A 8 29.56 1.49 27.96
CA ALA A 8 28.39 0.61 28.04
C ALA A 8 27.06 1.40 28.09
N ALA A 9 27.02 2.51 28.83
CA ALA A 9 25.85 3.38 28.91
C ALA A 9 25.54 4.07 27.57
N VAL A 10 26.56 4.52 26.84
CA VAL A 10 26.39 5.13 25.51
C VAL A 10 25.91 4.10 24.47
N ALA A 11 26.44 2.87 24.51
CA ALA A 11 26.00 1.79 23.61
C ALA A 11 24.54 1.37 23.88
N ALA A 12 24.13 1.30 25.16
CA ALA A 12 22.75 0.99 25.53
C ALA A 12 21.77 2.10 25.12
N PHE A 13 22.21 3.37 25.11
CA PHE A 13 21.39 4.50 24.69
C PHE A 13 21.18 4.57 23.16
N TRP A 14 22.12 4.03 22.38
CA TRP A 14 22.03 3.98 20.91
C TRP A 14 21.18 2.80 20.39
N ALA A 15 21.06 1.71 21.15
CA ALA A 15 20.23 0.56 20.76
C ALA A 15 18.72 0.87 20.76
N SER A 16 18.30 1.98 21.37
CA SER A 16 16.90 2.40 21.48
C SER A 16 16.31 2.97 20.18
N PHE A 17 17.11 3.18 19.13
CA PHE A 17 16.73 4.02 17.98
C PHE A 17 16.42 3.26 16.67
N THR A 18 16.32 1.92 16.67
CA THR A 18 16.15 1.17 15.40
C THR A 18 15.01 0.16 15.39
N LEU A 19 13.91 0.42 16.09
CA LEU A 19 12.66 -0.33 15.87
C LEU A 19 11.77 0.45 14.89
N ALA A 20 12.12 0.41 13.61
CA ALA A 20 11.09 0.57 12.58
C ALA A 20 10.27 -0.72 12.61
N GLN A 21 9.15 -0.71 13.34
CA GLN A 21 8.24 -1.85 13.31
C GLN A 21 7.53 -1.83 11.96
N ASP A 22 7.73 -2.89 11.18
CA ASP A 22 6.84 -3.17 10.06
C ASP A 22 5.40 -3.28 10.59
N LEU A 23 4.44 -2.89 9.75
CA LEU A 23 3.03 -3.10 10.03
C LEU A 23 2.81 -4.59 10.36
N ASN A 24 2.17 -4.86 11.49
CA ASN A 24 1.80 -6.22 11.85
C ASN A 24 0.55 -6.61 11.05
N TYR A 25 0.75 -7.38 9.98
CA TYR A 25 -0.29 -7.89 9.08
C TYR A 25 -1.06 -9.10 9.64
N GLY A 26 -1.02 -9.33 10.96
CA GLY A 26 -1.92 -10.25 11.64
C GLY A 26 -1.99 -11.67 11.05
N GLU A 27 -3.14 -12.33 11.26
CA GLU A 27 -3.44 -13.61 10.63
C GLU A 27 -4.30 -13.40 9.38
N GLY A 28 -4.04 -14.17 8.32
CA GLY A 28 -4.76 -14.04 7.06
C GLY A 28 -4.07 -13.12 6.06
N GLU A 29 -2.78 -12.83 6.25
CA GLU A 29 -1.96 -12.10 5.28
C GLU A 29 -1.97 -12.79 3.91
N PHE A 30 -2.14 -12.00 2.86
CA PHE A 30 -1.97 -12.45 1.48
C PHE A 30 -1.30 -11.39 0.63
N VAL A 31 -0.79 -11.82 -0.53
CA VAL A 31 -0.18 -10.94 -1.53
C VAL A 31 -1.18 -10.71 -2.67
N ALA A 32 -1.25 -9.48 -3.13
CA ALA A 32 -1.99 -9.11 -4.33
C ALA A 32 -1.01 -8.55 -5.38
N ASN A 33 -1.07 -9.08 -6.60
CA ASN A 33 -0.19 -8.69 -7.70
C ASN A 33 -1.03 -8.23 -8.88
N PHE A 34 -0.65 -7.10 -9.45
CA PHE A 34 -1.38 -6.44 -10.52
C PHE A 34 -0.46 -5.94 -11.62
N ASP A 35 -0.96 -5.97 -12.85
CA ASP A 35 -0.39 -5.30 -14.01
C ASP A 35 -1.19 -4.02 -14.29
N ILE A 36 -0.49 -2.93 -14.56
CA ILE A 36 -1.10 -1.64 -14.90
C ILE A 36 -1.58 -1.68 -16.36
N ASP A 37 -2.89 -1.57 -16.54
CA ASP A 37 -3.53 -1.60 -17.85
C ASP A 37 -3.49 -0.22 -18.53
N SER A 38 -3.71 0.85 -17.75
CA SER A 38 -3.74 2.21 -18.30
C SER A 38 -3.44 3.28 -17.25
N ALA A 39 -2.95 4.43 -17.75
CA ALA A 39 -2.77 5.64 -16.99
C ALA A 39 -3.26 6.84 -17.81
N HIS A 40 -4.07 7.70 -17.23
CA HIS A 40 -4.56 8.92 -17.88
C HIS A 40 -4.82 10.03 -16.88
N THR A 41 -5.08 11.24 -17.37
CA THR A 41 -5.51 12.39 -16.56
C THR A 41 -6.64 13.10 -17.29
N THR A 42 -7.55 13.71 -16.53
CA THR A 42 -8.65 14.51 -17.09
C THR A 42 -8.50 16.01 -16.84
N ASP A 43 -7.58 16.41 -15.95
CA ASP A 43 -7.36 17.79 -15.51
C ASP A 43 -5.89 18.22 -15.61
N GLY A 44 -4.99 17.33 -16.05
CA GLY A 44 -3.55 17.56 -16.14
C GLY A 44 -2.83 17.56 -14.78
N THR A 45 -3.54 17.26 -13.69
CA THR A 45 -3.02 17.34 -12.31
C THR A 45 -3.17 16.02 -11.57
N ASN A 46 -4.37 15.44 -11.57
CA ASN A 46 -4.67 14.16 -10.94
C ASN A 46 -4.54 13.03 -11.97
N TYR A 47 -4.00 11.91 -11.54
CA TYR A 47 -3.72 10.77 -12.41
C TYR A 47 -4.60 9.58 -12.05
N LYS A 48 -5.25 9.03 -13.06
CA LYS A 48 -6.14 7.88 -12.97
C LYS A 48 -5.46 6.65 -13.56
N ILE A 49 -5.39 5.60 -12.76
CA ILE A 49 -4.72 4.35 -13.10
C ILE A 49 -5.74 3.22 -13.05
N SER A 50 -5.71 2.33 -14.04
CA SER A 50 -6.41 1.05 -13.97
C SER A 50 -5.40 -0.09 -13.95
N ALA A 51 -5.68 -1.12 -13.17
CA ALA A 51 -4.87 -2.32 -13.13
C ALA A 51 -5.73 -3.57 -12.95
N SER A 52 -5.20 -4.72 -13.34
CA SER A 52 -5.87 -6.00 -13.21
C SER A 52 -4.90 -7.06 -12.71
N GLY A 53 -5.40 -8.03 -11.95
CA GLY A 53 -4.52 -8.93 -11.22
C GLY A 53 -5.24 -9.98 -10.40
N GLU A 54 -4.51 -10.60 -9.48
CA GLU A 54 -5.02 -11.61 -8.55
C GLU A 54 -4.72 -11.18 -7.10
N ALA A 55 -5.68 -11.33 -6.20
CA ALA A 55 -5.57 -10.90 -4.81
C ALA A 55 -6.06 -11.98 -3.84
N GLY A 56 -5.16 -12.88 -3.43
CA GLY A 56 -5.42 -13.92 -2.43
C GLY A 56 -6.78 -14.61 -2.59
N PRO A 57 -7.66 -14.61 -1.58
CA PRO A 57 -8.97 -15.27 -1.63
C PRO A 57 -9.97 -14.59 -2.58
N TYR A 58 -9.74 -13.34 -2.97
CA TYR A 58 -10.64 -12.58 -3.84
C TYR A 58 -10.51 -12.92 -5.32
N GLY A 59 -9.48 -13.69 -5.70
CA GLY A 59 -9.25 -14.11 -7.09
C GLY A 59 -8.96 -12.93 -8.02
N ARG A 60 -9.58 -12.94 -9.21
CA ARG A 60 -9.38 -11.91 -10.24
C ARG A 60 -9.95 -10.58 -9.76
N VAL A 61 -9.11 -9.56 -9.76
CA VAL A 61 -9.45 -8.20 -9.35
C VAL A 61 -9.19 -7.20 -10.48
N TRP A 62 -10.11 -6.25 -10.62
CA TRP A 62 -9.98 -5.05 -11.45
C TRP A 62 -10.02 -3.85 -10.53
N LEU A 63 -8.96 -3.03 -10.57
CA LEU A 63 -8.85 -1.85 -9.72
C LEU A 63 -8.74 -0.57 -10.56
N SER A 64 -9.19 0.51 -9.94
CA SER A 64 -8.95 1.87 -10.40
C SER A 64 -8.48 2.72 -9.24
N TYR A 65 -7.51 3.59 -9.48
CA TYR A 65 -7.01 4.59 -8.55
C TYR A 65 -7.07 5.97 -9.17
N GLU A 66 -7.28 6.97 -8.34
CA GLU A 66 -7.06 8.39 -8.62
C GLU A 66 -6.06 8.92 -7.59
N PHE A 67 -4.87 9.30 -8.07
CA PHE A 67 -3.80 9.87 -7.28
C PHE A 67 -3.92 11.39 -7.27
N THR A 68 -3.75 11.97 -6.08
CA THR A 68 -3.82 13.41 -5.82
C THR A 68 -2.65 13.86 -4.95
N ASP A 69 -2.25 15.12 -5.05
CA ASP A 69 -1.31 15.77 -4.13
C ASP A 69 -1.95 17.02 -3.54
N LYS A 70 -2.85 16.83 -2.56
CA LYS A 70 -3.66 17.93 -2.03
C LYS A 70 -2.85 18.93 -1.21
N LEU A 71 -1.72 18.48 -0.66
CA LEU A 71 -0.83 19.29 0.17
C LEU A 71 0.34 19.91 -0.62
N GLY A 72 0.49 19.58 -1.91
CA GLY A 72 1.56 20.11 -2.77
C GLY A 72 2.95 19.61 -2.39
N MET A 73 3.06 18.37 -1.92
CA MET A 73 4.32 17.75 -1.49
C MET A 73 5.18 17.31 -2.68
N GLY A 74 4.58 17.06 -3.84
CA GLY A 74 5.22 16.66 -5.10
C GLY A 74 5.69 15.20 -5.12
N ASP A 75 6.26 14.69 -4.04
CA ASP A 75 6.74 13.31 -3.91
C ASP A 75 5.87 12.43 -2.99
N ALA A 76 4.80 12.98 -2.44
CA ALA A 76 3.83 12.26 -1.62
C ALA A 76 2.44 12.82 -1.87
N GLY A 77 1.42 12.07 -1.48
CA GLY A 77 0.04 12.49 -1.65
C GLY A 77 -0.94 11.42 -1.20
N GLU A 78 -2.17 11.57 -1.66
CA GLU A 78 -3.30 10.71 -1.33
C GLU A 78 -3.82 9.99 -2.57
N PHE A 79 -4.54 8.90 -2.37
CA PHE A 79 -5.29 8.26 -3.44
C PHE A 79 -6.64 7.75 -2.95
N THR A 80 -7.58 7.71 -3.87
CA THR A 80 -8.83 6.94 -3.71
C THR A 80 -8.97 5.96 -4.86
N GLY A 81 -9.68 4.86 -4.64
CA GLY A 81 -9.85 3.83 -5.64
C GLY A 81 -11.06 2.95 -5.40
N PHE A 82 -11.29 2.08 -6.38
CA PHE A 82 -12.35 1.10 -6.36
C PHE A 82 -11.83 -0.22 -6.94
N ALA A 83 -12.12 -1.32 -6.26
CA ALA A 83 -11.89 -2.67 -6.74
C ALA A 83 -13.22 -3.38 -6.99
N TRP A 84 -13.26 -4.17 -8.05
CA TRP A 84 -14.28 -5.18 -8.29
C TRP A 84 -13.59 -6.52 -8.50
N THR A 85 -14.11 -7.57 -7.87
CA THR A 85 -13.49 -8.90 -7.85
C THR A 85 -14.49 -9.96 -8.28
N GLN A 86 -13.96 -11.01 -8.90
CA GLN A 86 -14.71 -12.22 -9.19
C GLN A 86 -13.84 -13.46 -8.96
N ASN A 87 -14.30 -14.35 -8.09
CA ASN A 87 -13.72 -15.67 -7.86
C ASN A 87 -14.79 -16.74 -8.09
N GLY A 88 -14.89 -17.22 -9.33
CA GLY A 88 -15.98 -18.10 -9.74
C GLY A 88 -17.34 -17.38 -9.70
N GLU A 89 -18.24 -17.84 -8.82
CA GLU A 89 -19.57 -17.25 -8.59
C GLU A 89 -19.58 -16.21 -7.46
N GLU A 90 -18.45 -16.04 -6.75
CA GLU A 90 -18.32 -15.06 -5.67
C GLU A 90 -17.86 -13.72 -6.23
N PHE A 91 -18.55 -12.65 -5.84
CA PHE A 91 -18.26 -11.28 -6.25
C PHE A 91 -18.07 -10.40 -5.01
N ALA A 92 -17.08 -9.53 -5.07
CA ALA A 92 -16.89 -8.49 -4.06
C ALA A 92 -16.51 -7.16 -4.70
N THR A 93 -16.75 -6.08 -3.97
CA THR A 93 -16.26 -4.74 -4.32
C THR A 93 -15.55 -4.14 -3.13
N ALA A 94 -14.60 -3.24 -3.36
CA ALA A 94 -13.96 -2.52 -2.28
C ALA A 94 -13.72 -1.05 -2.63
N THR A 95 -13.81 -0.17 -1.64
CA THR A 95 -13.27 1.19 -1.73
C THR A 95 -11.86 1.19 -1.17
N LEU A 96 -10.92 1.78 -1.91
CA LEU A 96 -9.49 1.78 -1.60
C LEU A 96 -9.08 3.21 -1.26
N GLN A 97 -8.50 3.46 -0.08
CA GLN A 97 -8.24 4.83 0.37
C GLN A 97 -6.94 4.91 1.15
N GLY A 98 -6.02 5.76 0.71
CA GLY A 98 -4.68 5.73 1.24
C GLY A 98 -3.79 6.90 0.87
N VAL A 99 -2.52 6.73 1.17
CA VAL A 99 -1.44 7.68 0.91
C VAL A 99 -0.30 6.99 0.19
N TYR A 100 0.45 7.76 -0.59
CA TYR A 100 1.67 7.30 -1.23
C TYR A 100 2.86 8.19 -0.90
N ARG A 101 4.06 7.62 -1.01
CA ARG A 101 5.34 8.34 -1.02
C ARG A 101 6.24 7.75 -2.09
N ARG A 102 6.86 8.63 -2.87
CA ARG A 102 7.78 8.26 -3.93
C ARG A 102 9.20 8.09 -3.39
N LYS A 103 9.80 6.92 -3.63
CA LYS A 103 11.22 6.64 -3.43
C LYS A 103 11.87 6.36 -4.78
N GLY A 104 12.49 7.39 -5.35
CA GLY A 104 13.06 7.31 -6.70
C GLY A 104 11.96 7.10 -7.75
N THR A 105 11.94 5.91 -8.37
CA THR A 105 10.94 5.50 -9.38
C THR A 105 9.76 4.74 -8.77
N ILE A 106 9.89 4.28 -7.52
CA ILE A 106 8.90 3.44 -6.85
C ILE A 106 7.96 4.31 -6.01
N PHE A 107 6.68 3.98 -6.03
CA PHE A 107 5.67 4.60 -5.19
C PHE A 107 5.30 3.62 -4.10
N GLU A 108 5.72 3.90 -2.87
CA GLU A 108 5.26 3.17 -1.70
C GLU A 108 3.84 3.63 -1.38
N MET A 109 2.94 2.69 -1.19
CA MET A 109 1.51 2.93 -0.99
C MET A 109 1.04 2.27 0.31
N TYR A 110 0.15 2.95 1.03
CA TYR A 110 -0.48 2.45 2.25
C TYR A 110 -1.98 2.80 2.25
N SER A 111 -2.86 1.84 2.52
CA SER A 111 -4.31 2.08 2.54
C SER A 111 -5.07 1.27 3.58
N LEU A 112 -6.29 1.74 3.84
CA LEU A 112 -7.37 0.99 4.48
C LEU A 112 -8.48 0.78 3.45
N ASP A 113 -8.80 -0.48 3.18
CA ASP A 113 -9.69 -0.86 2.09
C ASP A 113 -10.93 -1.53 2.67
N MET A 114 -12.10 -0.94 2.42
CA MET A 114 -13.39 -1.46 2.90
C MET A 114 -14.00 -2.35 1.83
N VAL A 115 -14.18 -3.63 2.15
CA VAL A 115 -14.78 -4.64 1.26
C VAL A 115 -16.29 -4.72 1.50
N SER A 116 -17.05 -5.10 0.47
CA SER A 116 -18.52 -5.20 0.50
C SER A 116 -19.07 -6.23 1.51
N ASP A 117 -18.24 -7.15 1.98
CA ASP A 117 -18.56 -8.11 3.04
C ASP A 117 -18.35 -7.53 4.46
N GLY A 118 -17.88 -6.29 4.56
CA GLY A 118 -17.59 -5.59 5.82
C GLY A 118 -16.16 -5.79 6.34
N VAL A 119 -15.32 -6.58 5.66
CA VAL A 119 -13.91 -6.73 6.01
C VAL A 119 -13.18 -5.42 5.69
N VAL A 120 -12.40 -4.93 6.65
CA VAL A 120 -11.44 -3.84 6.42
C VAL A 120 -10.06 -4.46 6.25
N ASN A 121 -9.42 -4.23 5.12
CA ASN A 121 -8.06 -4.66 4.87
C ASN A 121 -7.09 -3.49 5.14
N ILE A 122 -5.99 -3.77 5.83
CA ILE A 122 -4.82 -2.89 5.86
C ILE A 122 -3.83 -3.34 4.78
N VAL A 123 -3.35 -2.38 4.01
CA VAL A 123 -2.55 -2.65 2.82
C VAL A 123 -1.29 -1.81 2.84
N SER A 124 -0.18 -2.43 2.44
CA SER A 124 1.00 -1.70 2.00
C SER A 124 1.56 -2.33 0.74
N GLY A 125 2.16 -1.55 -0.13
CA GLY A 125 2.82 -2.10 -1.28
C GLY A 125 3.59 -1.07 -2.07
N GLU A 126 3.94 -1.48 -3.28
CA GLU A 126 4.72 -0.69 -4.20
C GLU A 126 4.04 -0.67 -5.57
N ALA A 127 4.00 0.51 -6.17
CA ALA A 127 3.69 0.67 -7.59
C ALA A 127 4.97 1.09 -8.34
N ASP A 128 5.30 0.31 -9.36
CA ASP A 128 6.35 0.63 -10.34
C ASP A 128 5.68 0.93 -11.68
N PHE A 129 5.55 2.22 -11.98
CA PHE A 129 4.94 2.68 -13.23
C PHE A 129 5.81 2.43 -14.47
N VAL A 130 7.12 2.20 -14.29
CA VAL A 130 8.03 1.86 -15.40
C VAL A 130 7.87 0.39 -15.76
N ALA A 131 7.87 -0.48 -14.75
CA ALA A 131 7.61 -1.92 -14.91
C ALA A 131 6.14 -2.23 -15.20
N LYS A 132 5.23 -1.27 -14.91
CA LYS A 132 3.77 -1.40 -15.00
C LYS A 132 3.21 -2.46 -14.03
N THR A 133 3.76 -2.52 -12.83
CA THR A 133 3.36 -3.51 -11.83
C THR A 133 2.97 -2.84 -10.52
N MET A 134 2.02 -3.45 -9.81
CA MET A 134 1.73 -3.12 -8.42
C MET A 134 1.72 -4.40 -7.59
N THR A 135 2.41 -4.39 -6.45
CA THR A 135 2.44 -5.53 -5.52
C THR A 135 2.12 -5.04 -4.12
N PHE A 136 1.14 -5.70 -3.50
CA PHE A 136 0.64 -5.33 -2.18
C PHE A 136 0.67 -6.52 -1.22
N LYS A 137 1.03 -6.24 0.03
CA LYS A 137 0.75 -7.07 1.19
C LYS A 137 -0.56 -6.59 1.80
N VAL A 138 -1.45 -7.54 2.07
CA VAL A 138 -2.79 -7.27 2.55
C VAL A 138 -3.06 -8.09 3.80
N SER A 139 -3.66 -7.47 4.81
CA SER A 139 -4.17 -8.14 6.01
C SER A 139 -5.58 -7.70 6.32
N PRO A 140 -6.50 -8.63 6.61
CA PRO A 140 -7.76 -8.30 7.26
C PRO A 140 -7.50 -7.71 8.66
N LEU A 141 -8.19 -6.63 9.01
CA LEU A 141 -8.32 -6.17 10.39
C LEU A 141 -9.42 -7.01 11.07
N LYS A 142 -9.12 -7.51 12.27
CA LYS A 142 -10.06 -8.25 13.14
C LYS A 142 -10.60 -7.34 14.24
#